data_AF-A0A0G4IJS8-F1
#
_entry.id   AF-A0A0G4IJS8-F1
#
_cell.length_a   1.000
_cell.length_b   1.000
_cell.length_c   1.000
_cell.angle_alpha   90.00
_cell.angle_beta   90.00
_cell.angle_gamma   90.00
#
_symmetry.space_group_name_H-M   'P 1'
#
loop_
_entity.id
_entity.type
_entity.pdbx_description
1 polymer ?
#
loop_
_entity_poly.entity_id
_entity_poly.type
_entity_poly.pdbx_seq_one_letter_code
_entity_poly.pdbx_strand_id
1 'polypeptide(L)'
;MGGAGDHSWIDEYSKVPPPTQDELDAAYVPFELRDSCTHLLLPLNMCRQDNRFVPWKCTQLRHAYEKCQYEDYLRRKARKEALDREK
;
A
#
# COMPACT_ATOMS: atom_id res chain seq x y z
N MET A 1 -8.78 -21.92 -19.49
CA MET A 1 -9.31 -21.65 -18.14
C MET A 1 -8.26 -22.05 -17.12
N GLY A 2 -7.82 -21.12 -16.27
CA GLY A 2 -7.14 -21.39 -14.99
C GLY A 2 -5.66 -21.79 -15.05
N GLY A 3 -4.76 -20.87 -15.44
CA GLY A 3 -3.32 -21.03 -15.18
C GLY A 3 -3.00 -20.80 -13.70
N ALA A 4 -2.12 -21.64 -13.15
CA ALA A 4 -1.67 -21.60 -11.76
C ALA A 4 -1.09 -20.23 -11.36
N GLY A 5 -1.34 -19.85 -10.11
CA GLY A 5 -1.02 -18.53 -9.57
C GLY A 5 0.46 -18.21 -9.59
N ASP A 6 0.77 -17.09 -10.23
CA ASP A 6 1.93 -16.28 -9.95
C ASP A 6 1.43 -14.99 -9.29
N HIS A 7 1.59 -14.85 -7.97
CA HIS A 7 1.38 -13.56 -7.27
C HIS A 7 2.43 -12.49 -7.68
N SER A 8 2.96 -12.58 -8.90
CA SER A 8 4.11 -11.85 -9.43
C SER A 8 3.86 -10.35 -9.48
N TRP A 9 2.61 -9.92 -9.70
CA TRP A 9 2.23 -8.50 -9.68
C TRP A 9 2.37 -7.87 -8.29
N ILE A 10 2.17 -8.61 -7.20
CA ILE A 10 2.35 -8.07 -5.83
C ILE A 10 3.84 -7.84 -5.54
N ASP A 11 4.70 -8.75 -5.99
CA ASP A 11 6.16 -8.65 -5.85
C ASP A 11 6.75 -7.51 -6.70
N GLU A 12 6.10 -7.17 -7.81
CA GLU A 12 6.46 -6.02 -8.65
C GLU A 12 6.15 -4.70 -7.95
N TYR A 13 4.95 -4.57 -7.37
CA TYR A 13 4.54 -3.36 -6.66
C TYR A 13 5.31 -3.13 -5.34
N SER A 14 5.85 -4.19 -4.70
CA SER A 14 6.72 -4.08 -3.51
C SER A 14 8.11 -3.53 -3.82
N LYS A 15 8.52 -3.46 -5.09
CA LYS A 15 9.85 -2.97 -5.51
C LYS A 15 9.86 -1.50 -5.92
N VAL A 16 8.71 -0.83 -5.92
CA VAL A 16 8.60 0.59 -6.24
C VAL A 16 9.17 1.41 -5.06
N PRO A 17 10.10 2.34 -5.30
CA PRO A 17 10.61 3.18 -4.23
C PRO A 17 9.50 4.04 -3.63
N PRO A 18 9.56 4.35 -2.33
CA PRO A 18 8.62 5.27 -1.71
C PRO A 18 8.72 6.66 -2.38
N PRO A 19 7.58 7.33 -2.64
CA PRO A 19 7.59 8.67 -3.22
C PRO A 19 8.20 9.69 -2.25
N THR A 20 8.77 10.75 -2.81
CA THR A 20 9.27 11.91 -2.07
C THR A 20 8.12 12.72 -1.46
N GLN A 21 8.42 13.60 -0.51
CA GLN A 21 7.38 14.46 0.09
C GLN A 21 6.75 15.40 -0.95
N ASP A 22 7.55 15.97 -1.85
CA ASP A 22 7.08 16.85 -2.91
C ASP A 22 6.13 16.12 -3.88
N GLU A 23 6.39 14.84 -4.17
CA GLU A 23 5.48 14.00 -4.99
C GLU A 23 4.15 13.71 -4.27
N LEU A 24 4.19 13.49 -2.96
CA LEU A 24 2.98 13.29 -2.15
C LEU A 24 2.15 14.56 -2.00
N ASP A 25 2.81 15.72 -1.91
CA ASP A 25 2.18 17.03 -1.92
C ASP A 25 1.53 17.32 -3.28
N ALA A 26 2.24 17.09 -4.38
CA ALA A 26 1.72 17.25 -5.74
C ALA A 26 0.52 16.33 -6.03
N ALA A 27 0.50 15.14 -5.44
CA ALA A 27 -0.62 14.20 -5.52
C ALA A 27 -1.76 14.46 -4.51
N TYR A 28 -1.67 15.54 -3.73
CA TYR A 28 -2.65 15.92 -2.70
C TYR A 28 -2.95 14.80 -1.69
N VAL A 29 -1.94 14.02 -1.31
CA VAL A 29 -2.09 12.94 -0.33
C VAL A 29 -2.22 13.54 1.07
N PRO A 30 -3.32 13.29 1.81
CA PRO A 30 -3.46 13.75 3.19
C PRO A 30 -2.35 13.23 4.09
N PHE A 31 -1.92 14.04 5.06
CA PHE A 31 -0.81 13.70 5.97
C PHE A 31 -0.96 12.33 6.65
N GLU A 32 -2.20 11.99 7.03
CA GLU A 32 -2.53 10.72 7.70
C GLU A 32 -2.25 9.47 6.84
N LEU A 33 -2.28 9.63 5.51
CA LEU A 33 -2.05 8.55 4.56
C LEU A 33 -0.60 8.51 4.03
N ARG A 34 0.28 9.38 4.55
CA ARG A 34 1.71 9.41 4.19
C ARG A 34 2.52 8.39 4.99
N ASP A 35 2.12 7.13 4.90
CA ASP A 35 2.79 6.00 5.54
C ASP A 35 3.85 5.35 4.64
N SER A 36 4.45 4.25 5.12
CA SER A 36 5.40 3.46 4.34
C SER A 36 4.77 2.78 3.11
N CYS A 37 3.44 2.74 3.01
CA CYS A 37 2.68 2.08 1.95
C CYS A 37 2.21 3.05 0.84
N THR A 38 2.63 4.31 0.90
CA THR A 38 2.33 5.37 -0.09
C THR A 38 2.67 5.01 -1.54
N HIS A 39 3.73 4.23 -1.75
CA HIS A 39 4.12 3.72 -3.07
C HIS A 39 3.03 2.86 -3.75
N LEU A 40 2.10 2.29 -2.99
CA LEU A 40 0.95 1.54 -3.49
C LEU A 40 -0.32 2.40 -3.57
N LEU A 41 -0.45 3.37 -2.67
CA LEU A 41 -1.61 4.27 -2.60
C LEU A 41 -1.70 5.17 -3.83
N LEU A 42 -0.56 5.69 -4.31
CA LEU A 42 -0.55 6.59 -5.46
C LEU A 42 -1.03 5.88 -6.75
N PRO A 43 -0.48 4.72 -7.14
CA PRO A 43 -1.01 3.92 -8.26
C PRO A 43 -2.48 3.52 -8.08
N LEU A 44 -2.90 3.19 -6.84
CA LEU A 44 -4.29 2.86 -6.55
C LEU A 44 -5.23 4.05 -6.81
N ASN A 45 -4.84 5.26 -6.40
CA ASN A 45 -5.62 6.46 -6.61
C ASN A 45 -5.70 6.85 -8.10
N MET A 46 -4.59 6.68 -8.84
CA MET A 46 -4.59 6.86 -10.30
C MET A 46 -5.54 5.86 -10.97
N CYS A 47 -5.43 4.56 -10.66
CA CYS A 47 -6.33 3.53 -11.18
C CYS A 47 -7.81 3.84 -10.88
N ARG A 48 -8.10 4.33 -9.66
CA ARG A 48 -9.46 4.71 -9.25
C ARG A 48 -9.98 5.89 -10.07
N GLN A 49 -9.17 6.92 -10.30
CA GLN A 49 -9.57 8.07 -11.11
C GLN A 49 -9.84 7.65 -12.56
N ASP A 50 -8.93 6.90 -13.18
CA ASP A 50 -9.05 6.42 -14.57
C ASP A 50 -10.30 5.57 -14.79
N ASN A 51 -10.64 4.73 -13.79
CA ASN A 51 -11.77 3.82 -13.86
C ASN A 51 -13.03 4.37 -13.17
N ARG A 52 -13.08 5.66 -12.84
CA ARG A 52 -14.24 6.30 -12.18
C ARG A 52 -14.72 5.55 -10.92
N PHE A 53 -13.78 5.07 -10.12
CA PHE A 53 -14.00 4.41 -8.83
C PHE A 53 -14.87 3.15 -8.90
N VAL A 54 -14.89 2.43 -10.03
CA VAL A 54 -15.61 1.15 -10.10
C VAL A 54 -14.98 0.11 -9.15
N PRO A 55 -15.77 -0.56 -8.28
CA PRO A 55 -15.23 -1.42 -7.21
C PRO A 55 -14.36 -2.60 -7.66
N TRP A 56 -14.58 -3.14 -8.87
CA TRP A 56 -13.96 -4.39 -9.31
C TRP A 56 -12.67 -4.24 -10.11
N LYS A 57 -12.37 -3.06 -10.69
CA LYS A 57 -11.21 -2.90 -11.62
C LYS A 57 -9.86 -2.81 -10.92
N CYS A 58 -9.77 -2.10 -9.80
CA CYS A 58 -8.51 -1.86 -9.08
C CYS A 58 -8.31 -2.82 -7.88
N THR A 59 -8.94 -3.99 -7.92
CA THR A 59 -9.01 -4.92 -6.77
C THR A 59 -7.64 -5.45 -6.35
N GLN A 60 -6.76 -5.77 -7.30
CA GLN A 60 -5.42 -6.28 -6.99
C GLN A 60 -4.56 -5.22 -6.29
N LEU A 61 -4.55 -3.99 -6.82
CA LEU A 61 -3.88 -2.84 -6.20
C LEU A 61 -4.42 -2.52 -4.81
N ARG A 62 -5.75 -2.59 -4.64
CA ARG A 62 -6.39 -2.41 -3.35
C ARG A 62 -5.90 -3.44 -2.33
N HIS A 63 -5.90 -4.72 -2.71
CA HIS A 63 -5.43 -5.78 -1.82
C HIS A 63 -3.94 -5.70 -1.52
N ALA A 64 -3.11 -5.27 -2.48
CA ALA A 64 -1.70 -5.03 -2.23
C ALA A 64 -1.49 -3.92 -1.19
N TYR A 65 -2.22 -2.79 -1.32
CA TYR A 65 -2.19 -1.70 -0.35
C TYR A 65 -2.65 -2.15 1.05
N GLU A 66 -3.78 -2.88 1.13
CA GLU A 66 -4.32 -3.42 2.38
C GLU A 66 -3.34 -4.39 3.07
N LYS A 67 -2.68 -5.26 2.28
CA LYS A 67 -1.66 -6.17 2.77
C LYS A 67 -0.47 -5.42 3.36
N CYS A 68 0.03 -4.39 2.66
CA CYS A 68 1.12 -3.57 3.16
C CYS A 68 0.77 -2.89 4.49
N GLN A 69 -0.43 -2.32 4.61
CA GLN A 69 -0.87 -1.71 5.86
C GLN A 69 -1.00 -2.72 6.99
N TYR A 70 -1.48 -3.93 6.70
CA TYR A 70 -1.56 -4.99 7.69
C TYR A 70 -0.17 -5.42 8.18
N GLU A 71 0.78 -5.61 7.27
CA GLU A 71 2.16 -5.94 7.62
C GLU A 71 2.82 -4.82 8.45
N ASP A 72 2.57 -3.56 8.11
CA ASP A 72 3.09 -2.43 8.88
C ASP A 72 2.48 -2.36 10.29
N TYR A 73 1.18 -2.61 10.42
CA TYR A 73 0.52 -2.74 11.71
C TYR A 73 1.16 -3.84 12.57
N LEU A 74 1.42 -5.02 12.00
CA LEU A 74 2.08 -6.12 12.71
C LEU A 74 3.49 -5.72 13.19
N ARG A 75 4.28 -5.02 12.36
CA ARG A 75 5.60 -4.49 12.77
C ARG A 75 5.49 -3.52 13.93
N ARG A 76 4.55 -2.56 13.86
CA ARG A 76 4.32 -1.58 14.94
C ARG A 76 3.85 -2.25 16.22
N LYS A 77 2.97 -3.25 16.13
CA LYS A 77 2.51 -4.04 17.27
C LYS A 77 3.66 -4.78 17.94
N ALA A 78 4.50 -5.47 17.17
CA ALA A 78 5.67 -6.17 17.69
C ALA A 78 6.65 -5.21 18.40
N ARG A 79 6.87 -4.02 17.85
CA ARG A 79 7.68 -2.97 18.49
C ARG A 79 7.09 -2.53 19.84
N LYS A 80 5.77 -2.34 19.91
CA LYS A 80 5.09 -1.98 21.15
C LYS A 80 5.22 -3.08 22.20
N GLU A 81 4.98 -4.34 21.82
CA GLU A 81 5.15 -5.49 22.71
C GLU A 81 6.58 -5.65 23.22
N ALA A 82 7.60 -5.33 22.41
CA ALA A 82 8.99 -5.32 22.86
C ALA A 82 9.25 -4.22 23.91
N LEU A 83 8.79 -2.99 23.66
CA LEU A 83 8.91 -1.89 24.61
C LEU A 83 8.17 -2.14 25.93
N ASP A 84 7.03 -2.83 25.88
CA ASP A 84 6.26 -3.17 27.08
C ASP A 84 6.88 -4.32 27.89
N ARG A 85 7.75 -5.16 27.29
CA ARG A 85 8.54 -6.20 27.99
C ARG A 85 9.79 -5.65 28.68
N GLU A 86 10.28 -4.50 28.25
CA GLU A 86 11.46 -3.83 28.81
C GLU A 86 11.14 -2.96 30.04
N LYS A 87 9.85 -2.70 30.30
CA LYS A 87 9.35 -1.95 31.46
C LYS A 87 9.10 -2.86 32.66
#